data_AF-A0A3M2DKH3-F1
#
_entry.id   AF-A0A3M2DKH3-F1
#
_cell.length_a   1.000
_cell.length_b   1.000
_cell.length_c   1.000
_cell.angle_alpha   90.00
_cell.angle_beta   90.00
_cell.angle_gamma   90.00
#
_symmetry.space_group_name_H-M   'P 1'
#
loop_
_entity.id
_entity.type
_entity.pdbx_description
1 polymer ?
#
loop_
_entity_poly.entity_id
_entity_poly.type
_entity_poly.pdbx_seq_one_letter_code
_entity_poly.pdbx_strand_id
1 'polypeptide(L)'
;RALSLWEHDMPSFEQLSSTEPFMIDTLDLHQWLQWVLIPRLRQAISDQAPLPEKCAIAPVAEMFYEGAAFDASRLCKILARIDHLLSHA
;
A
#
# COMPACT_ATOMS: atom_id res chain seq x y z
N ARG A 1 3.30 -7.79 -7.96
CA ARG A 1 3.99 -8.63 -8.98
C ARG A 1 3.04 -9.55 -9.74
N ALA A 2 2.36 -10.53 -9.11
CA ALA A 2 1.52 -11.50 -9.85
C ALA A 2 0.36 -10.88 -10.66
N LEU A 3 -0.14 -9.71 -10.24
CA LEU A 3 -1.18 -8.96 -10.96
C LEU A 3 -0.64 -8.02 -12.04
N SER A 4 0.67 -8.00 -12.28
CA SER A 4 1.34 -7.10 -13.24
C SER A 4 1.07 -5.59 -13.07
N LEU A 5 0.57 -5.17 -11.90
CA LEU A 5 0.35 -3.76 -11.54
C LEU A 5 1.61 -3.01 -11.11
N TRP A 6 2.76 -3.67 -11.05
CA TRP A 6 3.98 -2.98 -10.65
C TRP A 6 4.54 -2.21 -11.81
N GLU A 7 4.86 -0.96 -11.53
CA GLU A 7 5.37 -0.02 -12.50
C GLU A 7 6.88 0.11 -12.38
N HIS A 8 7.54 0.43 -13.51
CA HIS A 8 9.00 0.56 -13.55
C HIS A 8 9.44 1.97 -13.17
N ASP A 9 8.72 2.97 -13.67
CA ASP A 9 9.01 4.38 -13.44
C ASP A 9 8.41 4.84 -12.11
N MET A 10 9.21 5.49 -11.29
CA MET A 10 8.77 6.04 -10.01
C MET A 10 7.87 7.27 -10.25
N PRO A 11 6.79 7.47 -9.46
CA PRO A 11 5.97 8.67 -9.54
C PRO A 11 6.80 9.92 -9.24
N SER A 12 6.31 11.08 -9.67
CA SER A 12 7.01 12.33 -9.43
C SER A 12 7.10 12.63 -7.92
N PHE A 13 8.09 13.44 -7.54
CA PHE A 13 8.24 13.87 -6.15
C PHE A 13 7.00 14.61 -5.63
N GLU A 14 6.34 15.38 -6.50
CA GLU A 14 5.08 16.07 -6.18
C GLU A 14 3.96 15.07 -5.86
N GLN A 15 3.84 13.99 -6.65
CA GLN A 15 2.84 12.95 -6.39
C GLN A 15 3.10 12.22 -5.07
N LEU A 16 4.38 11.94 -4.76
CA LEU A 16 4.79 11.29 -3.51
C LEU A 16 4.76 12.20 -2.28
N SER A 17 4.51 13.50 -2.47
CA SER A 17 4.44 14.49 -1.40
C SER A 17 3.00 14.86 -1.00
N SER A 18 1.98 14.18 -1.55
CA SER A 18 0.60 14.40 -1.14
C SER A 18 0.41 14.11 0.35
N THR A 19 -0.37 14.97 1.01
CA THR A 19 -0.74 14.85 2.43
C THR A 19 -2.04 14.08 2.64
N GLU A 20 -2.78 13.77 1.56
CA GLU A 20 -4.01 12.99 1.65
C GLU A 20 -3.72 11.55 2.09
N PRO A 21 -4.68 10.90 2.77
CA PRO A 21 -4.52 9.51 3.17
C PRO A 21 -4.28 8.62 1.94
N PHE A 22 -3.26 7.76 2.02
CA PHE A 22 -2.81 6.91 0.92
C PHE A 22 -2.38 7.64 -0.35
N MET A 23 -2.22 8.97 -0.30
CA MET A 23 -1.94 9.82 -1.48
C MET A 23 -2.95 9.55 -2.61
N ILE A 24 -4.22 9.32 -2.24
CA ILE A 24 -5.27 8.84 -3.15
C ILE A 24 -5.63 9.83 -4.26
N ASP A 25 -5.26 11.10 -4.10
CA ASP A 25 -5.44 12.16 -5.07
C ASP A 25 -4.35 12.15 -6.17
N THR A 26 -3.16 11.62 -5.87
CA THR A 26 -2.00 11.66 -6.78
C THR A 26 -1.53 10.29 -7.26
N LEU A 27 -1.89 9.21 -6.56
CA LEU A 27 -1.41 7.85 -6.80
C LEU A 27 -2.55 6.84 -6.89
N ASP A 28 -2.39 5.86 -7.77
CA ASP A 28 -3.14 4.61 -7.66
C ASP A 28 -2.65 3.80 -6.46
N LEU A 29 -3.54 2.96 -5.90
CA LEU A 29 -3.21 2.18 -4.71
C LEU A 29 -1.97 1.29 -4.89
N HIS A 30 -1.78 0.68 -6.06
CA HIS A 30 -0.61 -0.16 -6.33
C HIS A 30 0.70 0.64 -6.32
N GLN A 31 0.68 1.90 -6.76
CA GLN A 31 1.82 2.81 -6.72
C GLN A 31 2.17 3.15 -5.27
N TRP A 32 1.16 3.54 -4.48
CA TRP A 32 1.34 3.81 -3.05
C TRP A 32 1.90 2.59 -2.30
N LEU A 33 1.39 1.39 -2.59
CA LEU A 33 1.92 0.14 -2.03
C LEU A 33 3.40 -0.06 -2.36
N GLN A 34 3.76 0.14 -3.63
CA GLN A 34 5.10 -0.10 -4.15
C GLN A 34 6.15 0.88 -3.62
N TRP A 35 5.85 2.17 -3.61
CA TRP A 35 6.85 3.21 -3.34
C TRP A 35 6.72 3.89 -1.98
N VAL A 36 5.59 3.74 -1.29
CA VAL A 36 5.39 4.35 0.04
C VAL A 36 5.36 3.28 1.12
N LEU A 37 4.38 2.37 1.07
CA LEU A 37 4.17 1.40 2.14
C LEU A 37 5.35 0.42 2.29
N ILE A 38 5.71 -0.29 1.21
CA ILE A 38 6.73 -1.34 1.28
C ILE A 38 8.10 -0.78 1.72
N PRO A 39 8.62 0.32 1.13
CA PRO A 39 9.88 0.90 1.58
C PRO A 39 9.84 1.36 3.04
N ARG A 40 8.75 2.02 3.45
CA ARG A 40 8.57 2.49 4.84
C ARG A 40 8.58 1.35 5.85
N LEU A 41 7.87 0.26 5.57
CA LEU A 41 7.87 -0.93 6.44
C LEU A 41 9.27 -1.55 6.52
N ARG A 42 9.97 -1.68 5.39
CA ARG A 42 11.34 -2.23 5.36
C ARG A 42 12.30 -1.39 6.19
N GLN A 43 12.20 -0.07 6.09
CA GLN A 43 13.04 0.85 6.86
C GLN A 43 12.74 0.73 8.37
N ALA A 44 11.47 0.77 8.78
CA ALA A 44 11.11 0.65 10.18
C ALA A 44 11.59 -0.68 10.81
N ILE A 45 11.48 -1.79 10.08
CA ILE A 45 12.00 -3.09 10.51
C ILE A 45 13.53 -3.06 10.64
N SER A 46 14.23 -2.49 9.66
CA SER A 46 15.69 -2.37 9.67
C SER A 46 16.19 -1.53 10.86
N ASP A 47 15.46 -0.45 11.18
CA ASP A 47 15.83 0.49 12.22
C ASP A 47 15.34 0.05 13.62
N GLN A 48 14.62 -1.08 13.72
CA GLN A 48 13.90 -1.51 14.92
C GLN A 48 13.01 -0.39 15.50
N ALA A 49 12.48 0.44 14.61
CA ALA A 49 11.59 1.54 14.93
C ALA A 49 10.15 1.01 15.09
N PRO A 50 9.27 1.73 15.81
CA PRO A 50 7.85 1.41 15.84
C PRO A 50 7.29 1.36 14.41
N LEU A 51 6.55 0.29 14.11
CA LEU A 51 5.83 0.17 12.85
C LEU A 51 4.70 1.22 12.78
N PRO A 52 4.30 1.66 11.58
CA PRO A 52 3.16 2.56 11.46
C PRO A 52 1.90 1.91 12.03
N GLU A 53 1.31 2.56 13.05
CA GLU A 53 0.12 2.07 13.73
C GLU A 53 -1.11 2.18 12.82
N LYS A 54 -1.93 1.12 12.80
CA LYS A 54 -3.26 1.05 12.17
C LYS A 54 -3.34 1.64 10.76
N CYS A 55 -2.82 0.91 9.78
CA CYS A 55 -3.22 1.13 8.39
C CYS A 55 -4.43 0.24 8.10
N ALA A 56 -5.53 0.81 7.59
CA ALA A 56 -6.70 0.04 7.14
C ALA A 56 -6.63 -0.11 5.61
N ILE A 57 -5.62 -0.84 5.13
CA ILE A 57 -5.28 -0.90 3.71
C ILE A 57 -6.20 -1.86 2.96
N ALA A 58 -6.56 -2.98 3.58
CA ALA A 58 -7.44 -3.98 2.98
C ALA A 58 -8.81 -3.44 2.55
N PRO A 59 -9.58 -2.72 3.39
CA PRO A 59 -10.88 -2.19 2.94
C PRO A 59 -10.73 -1.16 1.81
N VAL A 60 -9.64 -0.38 1.81
CA VAL A 60 -9.34 0.56 0.72
C VAL A 60 -9.04 -0.21 -0.58
N ALA A 61 -8.28 -1.30 -0.51
CA ALA A 61 -8.01 -2.14 -1.67
C ALA A 61 -9.26 -2.81 -2.24
N GLU A 62 -10.16 -3.26 -1.38
CA GLU A 62 -11.43 -3.86 -1.78
C GLU A 62 -12.30 -2.86 -2.53
N MET A 63 -12.42 -1.63 -2.04
CA MET A 63 -13.11 -0.54 -2.76
C MET A 63 -12.38 -0.15 -4.06
N PHE A 64 -11.07 0.01 -4.03
CA PHE A 64 -10.30 0.52 -5.17
C PHE A 64 -10.31 -0.45 -6.35
N TYR A 65 -10.27 -1.76 -6.07
CA TYR A 65 -10.31 -2.79 -7.09
C TYR A 65 -11.69 -3.39 -7.32
N GLU A 66 -12.74 -2.80 -6.76
CA GLU A 66 -14.12 -3.20 -7.03
C GLU A 66 -14.42 -3.04 -8.52
N GLY A 67 -14.85 -4.12 -9.18
CA GLY A 67 -15.12 -4.11 -10.62
C GLY A 67 -13.88 -4.12 -11.52
N ALA A 68 -12.67 -4.27 -10.96
CA ALA A 68 -11.47 -4.44 -11.76
C ALA A 68 -11.54 -5.70 -12.64
N ALA A 69 -10.90 -5.65 -13.81
CA ALA A 69 -10.87 -6.77 -14.76
C ALA A 69 -10.04 -7.98 -14.30
N PHE A 70 -9.41 -7.91 -13.12
CA PHE A 70 -8.56 -8.95 -12.55
C PHE A 70 -9.01 -9.28 -11.12
N ASP A 71 -8.65 -10.48 -10.66
CA ASP A 71 -8.96 -10.91 -9.29
C ASP A 71 -7.98 -10.32 -8.27
N ALA A 72 -8.43 -9.29 -7.55
CA ALA A 72 -7.68 -8.68 -6.46
C ALA A 72 -7.82 -9.42 -5.11
N SER A 73 -8.64 -10.47 -5.01
CA SER A 73 -8.98 -11.13 -3.73
C SER A 73 -7.74 -11.61 -2.97
N ARG A 74 -6.75 -12.14 -3.68
CA ARG A 74 -5.49 -12.58 -3.05
C ARG A 74 -4.69 -11.39 -2.50
N LEU A 75 -4.67 -10.26 -3.22
CA LEU A 75 -4.01 -9.05 -2.76
C LEU A 75 -4.70 -8.52 -1.49
N CYS A 76 -6.03 -8.40 -1.50
CA CYS A 76 -6.80 -7.93 -0.33
C CYS A 76 -6.55 -8.80 0.90
N LYS A 77 -6.50 -10.13 0.75
CA LYS A 77 -6.15 -11.06 1.85
C LYS A 77 -4.75 -10.84 2.41
N ILE A 78 -3.77 -10.52 1.56
CA ILE A 78 -2.40 -10.22 2.00
C ILE A 78 -2.38 -8.90 2.76
N LEU A 79 -3.08 -7.88 2.26
CA LEU A 79 -3.19 -6.57 2.91
C LEU A 79 -3.89 -6.68 4.27
N ALA A 80 -4.96 -7.46 4.38
CA ALA A 80 -5.65 -7.69 5.65
C ALA A 80 -4.72 -8.34 6.70
N ARG A 81 -3.85 -9.25 6.25
CA ARG A 81 -2.83 -9.85 7.13
C ARG A 81 -1.79 -8.82 7.56
N ILE A 82 -1.38 -7.90 6.69
CA ILE A 82 -0.49 -6.79 7.03
C ILE A 82 -1.16 -5.89 8.07
N ASP A 83 -2.39 -5.45 7.83
CA ASP A 83 -3.15 -4.59 8.74
C ASP A 83 -3.27 -5.23 10.14
N HIS A 84 -3.53 -6.54 10.20
CA HIS A 84 -3.56 -7.30 11.45
C HIS A 84 -2.19 -7.31 12.15
N LEU A 85 -1.10 -7.55 11.41
CA LEU A 85 0.25 -7.56 11.99
C LEU A 85 0.64 -6.18 12.53
N LEU A 86 0.33 -5.11 11.80
CA LEU A 86 0.59 -3.73 12.22
C LEU A 86 -0.24 -3.32 13.44
N SER A 87 -1.42 -3.92 13.65
CA SER A 87 -2.26 -3.63 14.81
C SER A 87 -1.79 -4.31 16.11
N HIS A 88 -0.80 -5.21 16.03
CA HIS A 88 -0.27 -5.99 17.15
C HIS A 88 1.27 -5.91 17.26
N ALA A 89 1.90 -5.00 16.53
CA ALA A 89 3.34 -4.76 16.54
C ALA A 89 3.70 -3.65 17.53
#